data_AF-A0A6A5GGK0-F1
#
_entry.id   AF-A0A6A5GGK0-F1
#
_cell.length_a   1.000
_cell.length_b   1.000
_cell.length_c   1.000
_cell.angle_alpha   90.00
_cell.angle_beta   90.00
_cell.angle_gamma   90.00
#
_symmetry.space_group_name_H-M   'P 1'
#
loop_
_entity.id
_entity.type
_entity.pdbx_description
1 polymer ?
#
loop_
_entity_poly.entity_id
_entity_poly.type
_entity_poly.pdbx_seq_one_letter_code
_entity_poly.pdbx_strand_id
1 'polypeptide(L)'
;MNVPSTLYIAEGDTGTIGLPVSANYRREIFVPTTSTYEEHLYRVCNGKNKKTCGYWENVKTKKKVPSGVTTYNKNKKSLIIKKMKESDFGEYMTGNKKSSRFVLQLISFGK
;
A
#
# COMPACT_ATOMS: atom_id res chain seq x y z
N MET A 1 6.09 0.08 20.22
CA MET A 1 5.08 1.04 19.72
C MET A 1 3.78 0.28 19.56
N ASN A 2 2.74 0.69 20.29
CA ASN A 2 1.38 0.16 20.13
C ASN A 2 0.76 0.90 18.94
N VAL A 3 1.03 0.42 17.72
CA VAL A 3 0.51 1.05 16.49
C VAL A 3 -0.86 0.45 16.24
N PRO A 4 -1.94 1.25 16.10
CA PRO A 4 -3.26 0.72 15.80
C PRO A 4 -3.21 -0.17 14.55
N SER A 5 -3.95 -1.28 14.58
CA SER A 5 -4.04 -2.24 13.48
C SER A 5 -4.63 -1.61 12.21
N THR A 6 -5.48 -0.59 12.40
CA THR A 6 -6.18 0.15 11.35
C THR A 6 -5.77 1.61 11.34
N LEU A 7 -5.48 2.13 10.15
CA LEU A 7 -5.19 3.54 9.87
C LEU A 7 -6.35 4.12 9.07
N TYR A 8 -6.79 5.33 9.43
CA TYR A 8 -7.78 6.10 8.68
C TYR A 8 -7.08 7.29 8.03
N ILE A 9 -7.11 7.38 6.71
CA ILE A 9 -6.40 8.41 5.94
C ILE A 9 -7.34 8.96 4.88
N ALA A 10 -7.39 10.28 4.71
CA ALA A 10 -8.18 10.90 3.66
C ALA A 10 -7.55 10.68 2.28
N GLU A 11 -8.34 10.69 1.23
CA GLU A 11 -7.79 10.72 -0.13
C GLU A 11 -6.99 12.01 -0.35
N GLY A 12 -5.89 11.92 -1.10
CA GLY A 12 -4.97 13.04 -1.34
C GLY A 12 -3.92 13.25 -0.24
N ASP A 13 -4.11 12.68 0.95
CA ASP A 13 -3.14 12.78 2.05
C ASP A 13 -1.94 11.83 1.89
N THR A 14 -0.97 11.98 2.79
CA THR A 14 0.17 11.06 2.89
C THR A 14 -0.08 9.99 3.95
N GLY A 15 -0.16 8.73 3.51
CA GLY A 15 -0.20 7.59 4.42
C GLY A 15 1.19 7.17 4.89
N THR A 16 1.35 6.97 6.20
CA THR A 16 2.54 6.33 6.80
C THR A 16 2.13 5.02 7.45
N ILE A 17 2.41 3.91 6.77
CA ILE A 17 1.94 2.58 7.13
C ILE A 17 3.09 1.81 7.77
N GLY A 18 3.03 1.63 9.09
CA GLY A 18 4.05 0.94 9.86
C GLY A 18 4.12 -0.56 9.50
N LEU A 19 5.16 -0.97 8.79
CA LEU A 19 5.43 -2.36 8.40
C LEU A 19 6.93 -2.66 8.49
N PRO A 20 7.31 -3.85 8.98
CA PRO A 20 8.72 -4.21 9.09
C PRO A 20 9.39 -4.25 7.71
N VAL A 21 10.73 -4.22 7.72
CA VAL A 21 11.53 -4.18 6.50
C VAL A 21 11.29 -5.45 5.68
N SER A 22 10.98 -5.29 4.40
CA SER A 22 10.80 -6.38 3.45
C SER A 22 11.27 -5.96 2.06
N ALA A 23 11.69 -6.92 1.24
CA ALA A 23 12.06 -6.66 -0.15
C ALA A 23 10.85 -6.31 -1.02
N ASN A 24 9.67 -6.76 -0.62
CA ASN A 24 8.42 -6.53 -1.29
C ASN A 24 7.27 -6.44 -0.29
N TYR A 25 6.23 -5.72 -0.70
CA TYR A 25 5.00 -5.50 0.06
C TYR A 25 3.82 -5.90 -0.80
N ARG A 26 2.75 -6.35 -0.16
CA ARG A 26 1.51 -6.73 -0.82
C ARG A 26 0.39 -5.86 -0.29
N ARG A 27 -0.66 -5.73 -1.08
CA ARG A 27 -1.93 -5.20 -0.59
C ARG A 27 -3.09 -5.92 -1.24
N GLU A 28 -4.16 -6.09 -0.49
CA GLU A 28 -5.44 -6.57 -0.99
C GLU A 28 -6.43 -5.41 -0.98
N ILE A 29 -6.99 -5.13 -2.14
CA ILE A 29 -7.89 -3.99 -2.38
C ILE A 29 -9.21 -4.52 -2.92
N PHE A 30 -10.31 -4.01 -2.38
CA PHE A 30 -11.63 -4.27 -2.94
C PHE A 30 -11.87 -3.37 -4.16
N VAL A 31 -12.24 -3.97 -5.29
CA VAL A 31 -12.57 -3.27 -6.52
C VAL A 31 -14.10 -3.29 -6.69
N PRO A 32 -14.79 -2.16 -6.47
CA PRO A 32 -16.26 -2.13 -6.47
C PRO A 32 -16.87 -2.49 -7.83
N THR A 33 -16.20 -2.14 -8.94
CA THR A 33 -16.72 -2.37 -10.31
C THR A 33 -16.85 -3.85 -10.65
N THR A 34 -16.02 -4.70 -10.05
CA THR A 34 -16.03 -6.15 -10.28
C THR A 34 -16.48 -6.93 -9.05
N SER A 35 -16.73 -6.26 -7.92
CA SER A 35 -17.02 -6.89 -6.62
C SER A 35 -16.00 -7.96 -6.22
N THR A 36 -14.72 -7.72 -6.52
CA THR A 36 -13.64 -8.67 -6.25
C THR A 36 -12.51 -8.02 -5.45
N TYR A 37 -11.72 -8.86 -4.81
CA TYR A 37 -10.43 -8.46 -4.24
C TYR A 37 -9.31 -8.66 -5.25
N GLU A 38 -8.49 -7.64 -5.41
CA GLU A 38 -7.25 -7.69 -6.18
C GLU A 38 -6.05 -7.66 -5.25
N GLU A 39 -5.10 -8.57 -5.50
CA GLU A 39 -3.82 -8.56 -4.84
C GLU A 39 -2.81 -7.77 -5.68
N HIS A 40 -2.18 -6.78 -5.07
CA HIS A 40 -1.12 -5.99 -5.68
C HIS A 40 0.23 -6.25 -5.00
N LEU A 41 1.30 -6.11 -5.78
CA LEU A 41 2.68 -6.29 -5.35
C LEU A 41 3.48 -5.01 -5.58
N TYR A 42 4.21 -4.57 -4.56
CA TYR A 42 5.18 -3.51 -4.63
C TYR A 42 6.57 -4.04 -4.30
N ARG A 43 7.57 -3.73 -5.13
CA ARG A 43 8.97 -4.09 -4.87
C ARG A 43 9.74 -2.85 -4.45
N VAL A 44 10.47 -2.94 -3.34
CA VAL A 44 11.37 -1.88 -2.89
C VAL A 44 12.52 -1.76 -3.87
N CYS A 45 12.81 -0.55 -4.33
CA CYS A 45 13.92 -0.29 -5.24
C CYS A 45 15.27 -0.54 -4.60
N ASN A 46 16.16 -1.17 -5.36
CA ASN A 46 17.57 -1.37 -5.06
C ASN A 46 18.39 -1.24 -6.36
N GLY A 47 19.72 -1.37 -6.26
CA GLY A 47 20.61 -1.23 -7.42
C GLY A 47 20.36 -2.23 -8.56
N LYS A 48 19.77 -3.40 -8.26
CA LYS A 48 19.59 -4.52 -9.20
C LYS A 48 18.22 -4.54 -9.88
N ASN A 49 17.18 -3.93 -9.31
CA ASN A 49 15.79 -4.06 -9.77
C ASN A 49 15.15 -2.75 -10.26
N LYS A 50 15.95 -1.78 -10.72
CA LYS A 50 15.48 -0.43 -11.11
C LYS A 50 14.30 -0.41 -12.10
N LYS A 51 14.18 -1.42 -12.97
CA LYS A 51 13.10 -1.52 -13.97
C LYS A 51 11.78 -2.09 -13.42
N THR A 52 11.81 -2.75 -12.27
CA THR A 52 10.69 -3.56 -11.74
C THR A 52 10.26 -3.19 -10.32
N CYS A 53 10.63 -2.00 -9.86
CA CYS A 53 10.43 -1.52 -8.49
C CYS A 53 9.73 -0.15 -8.46
N GLY A 54 9.24 0.25 -7.28
CA GLY A 54 8.73 1.61 -7.06
C GLY A 54 7.30 1.84 -7.57
N TYR A 55 6.62 0.80 -8.02
CA TYR A 55 5.21 0.85 -8.43
C TYR A 55 4.47 -0.39 -7.93
N TRP A 56 3.15 -0.28 -7.86
CA TRP A 56 2.25 -1.39 -7.59
C TRP A 56 1.86 -2.07 -8.90
N GLU A 57 1.85 -3.40 -8.90
CA GLU A 57 1.33 -4.21 -10.00
C GLU A 57 0.30 -5.20 -9.51
N ASN A 58 -0.70 -5.49 -10.34
CA ASN A 58 -1.64 -6.57 -10.06
C ASN A 58 -0.94 -7.93 -10.22
N VAL A 59 -1.03 -8.79 -9.21
CA VAL A 59 -0.31 -10.07 -9.17
C VAL A 59 -0.77 -11.01 -10.28
N LYS A 60 -2.06 -10.98 -10.64
CA LYS A 60 -2.63 -11.84 -11.68
C LYS A 60 -2.32 -11.30 -13.08
N THR A 61 -2.58 -10.03 -13.34
CA THR A 61 -2.49 -9.44 -14.69
C THR A 61 -1.12 -8.87 -15.03
N LYS A 62 -0.25 -8.70 -14.04
CA LYS A 62 1.07 -8.03 -14.14
C LYS A 62 1.03 -6.58 -14.61
N LYS A 63 -0.16 -5.98 -14.69
CA LYS A 63 -0.32 -4.57 -15.08
C LYS A 63 -0.04 -3.66 -13.90
N LYS A 64 0.55 -2.49 -14.18
CA LYS A 64 0.71 -1.43 -13.17
C LYS A 64 -0.65 -0.92 -12.75
N VAL A 65 -0.83 -0.71 -11.46
CA VAL A 65 -2.07 -0.15 -10.91
C VAL A 65 -1.85 1.30 -10.49
N PRO A 66 -2.86 2.18 -10.69
CA PRO A 66 -2.81 3.53 -10.16
C PRO A 66 -2.60 3.52 -8.65
N SER A 67 -1.73 4.41 -8.17
CA SER A 67 -1.42 4.58 -6.75
C SER A 67 -0.78 5.95 -6.53
N GLY A 68 -0.82 6.45 -5.30
CA GLY A 68 0.06 7.51 -4.83
C GLY A 68 1.55 7.10 -4.92
N VAL A 69 2.44 8.09 -4.80
CA VAL A 69 3.88 7.84 -4.89
C VAL A 69 4.31 7.04 -3.65
N THR A 70 4.64 5.78 -3.87
CA THR A 70 4.96 4.82 -2.81
C THR A 70 6.47 4.67 -2.65
N THR A 71 6.95 4.77 -1.41
CA THR A 71 8.36 4.52 -1.04
C THR A 71 8.43 3.78 0.29
N TYR A 72 9.48 2.99 0.53
CA TYR A 72 9.72 2.40 1.85
C TYR A 72 10.83 3.15 2.58
N ASN A 73 10.53 3.65 3.78
CA ASN A 73 11.51 4.30 4.65
C ASN A 73 12.03 3.29 5.68
N LYS A 74 13.28 2.86 5.52
CA LYS A 74 13.92 1.86 6.39
C LYS A 74 14.08 2.35 7.84
N ASN A 75 14.40 3.63 8.03
CA ASN A 75 14.62 4.21 9.36
C ASN A 75 13.31 4.28 10.15
N LYS A 76 12.22 4.67 9.49
CA LYS A 76 10.88 4.74 10.08
C LYS A 76 10.15 3.39 10.10
N LYS A 77 10.73 2.33 9.50
CA LYS A 77 10.09 1.03 9.28
C LYS A 77 8.65 1.17 8.77
N SER A 78 8.48 1.96 7.72
CA SER A 78 7.15 2.36 7.23
C SER A 78 7.10 2.48 5.72
N LEU A 79 5.99 2.05 5.12
CA LEU A 79 5.63 2.35 3.75
C LEU A 79 4.96 3.72 3.71
N ILE A 80 5.47 4.62 2.89
CA ILE A 80 4.97 5.98 2.74
C ILE A 80 4.33 6.10 1.37
N ILE A 81 3.04 6.44 1.33
CA ILE A 81 2.28 6.66 0.09
C ILE A 81 1.84 8.12 0.08
N LYS A 82 2.43 8.93 -0.80
CA LYS A 82 2.08 10.35 -0.95
C LYS A 82 0.91 10.48 -1.92
N LYS A 83 -0.02 11.39 -1.62
CA LYS A 83 -1.21 11.64 -2.46
C LYS A 83 -1.97 10.32 -2.71
N MET A 84 -2.40 9.69 -1.61
CA MET A 84 -3.16 8.45 -1.67
C MET A 84 -4.39 8.61 -2.56
N LYS A 85 -4.69 7.55 -3.32
CA LYS A 85 -5.87 7.44 -4.19
C LYS A 85 -6.85 6.45 -3.61
N GLU A 86 -8.08 6.41 -4.11
CA GLU A 86 -9.06 5.36 -3.78
C GLU A 86 -8.46 3.94 -3.90
N SER A 87 -7.66 3.71 -4.94
CA SER A 87 -6.94 2.45 -5.19
C SER A 87 -5.76 2.19 -4.25
N ASP A 88 -5.63 2.94 -3.16
CA ASP A 88 -4.63 2.74 -2.11
C ASP A 88 -5.26 2.30 -0.77
N PHE A 89 -6.58 2.21 -0.64
CA PHE A 89 -7.21 1.74 0.60
C PHE A 89 -7.41 0.22 0.57
N GLY A 90 -7.04 -0.46 1.65
CA GLY A 90 -7.03 -1.92 1.73
C GLY A 90 -6.14 -2.47 2.85
N GLU A 91 -5.92 -3.78 2.84
CA GLU A 91 -5.01 -4.45 3.76
C GLU A 91 -3.59 -4.47 3.18
N TYR A 92 -2.63 -3.87 3.88
CA TYR A 92 -1.22 -3.86 3.51
C TYR A 92 -0.45 -4.92 4.27
N MET A 93 0.45 -5.62 3.59
CA MET A 93 1.20 -6.74 4.13
C MET A 93 2.68 -6.69 3.75
N THR A 94 3.52 -7.31 4.56
CA THR A 94 4.84 -7.76 4.08
C THR A 94 4.66 -8.78 2.96
N GLY A 95 5.66 -8.93 2.08
CA GLY A 95 5.54 -9.85 0.95
C GLY A 95 5.38 -11.34 1.30
N ASN A 96 5.79 -11.73 2.52
CA ASN A 96 5.55 -13.05 3.11
C ASN A 96 4.23 -13.15 3.90
N LYS A 97 3.41 -12.09 3.90
CA LYS A 97 2.11 -11.97 4.57
C LYS A 97 2.11 -12.20 6.10
N LYS A 98 3.27 -12.16 6.76
CA LYS A 98 3.38 -12.36 8.23
C LYS A 98 3.00 -11.14 9.06
N SER A 99 2.96 -9.96 8.47
CA SER A 99 2.59 -8.72 9.16
C SER A 99 1.66 -7.93 8.27
N SER A 100 0.55 -7.44 8.83
CA SER A 100 -0.42 -6.63 8.11
C SER A 100 -0.88 -5.39 8.86
N ARG A 101 -1.44 -4.43 8.10
CA ARG A 101 -2.10 -3.21 8.58
C ARG A 101 -3.27 -2.89 7.66
N PHE A 102 -4.41 -2.56 8.24
CA PHE A 102 -5.54 -2.05 7.48
C PHE A 102 -5.40 -0.55 7.28
N VAL A 103 -5.70 -0.10 6.07
CA VAL A 103 -5.74 1.32 5.73
C VAL A 103 -7.09 1.59 5.10
N LEU A 104 -7.94 2.30 5.82
CA LEU A 104 -9.29 2.64 5.40
C LEU A 104 -9.36 4.12 5.02
N GLN A 105 -10.20 4.42 4.03
CA GLN A 105 -10.48 5.80 3.66
C GLN A 105 -11.21 6.48 4.81
N LEU A 106 -10.67 7.61 5.27
CA LEU A 106 -11.39 8.48 6.17
C LEU A 106 -12.42 9.28 5.37
N ILE A 107 -13.67 8.84 5.42
CA ILE A 107 -14.79 9.58 4.82
C ILE A 107 -15.27 10.60 5.84
N SER A 108 -14.94 11.87 5.62
CA SER A 108 -15.59 12.96 6.33
C SER A 108 -16.83 13.36 5.54
N PHE A 109 -18.00 12.99 6.05
CA PHE A 109 -19.25 13.63 5.62
C PHE A 109 -19.19 15.06 6.18
N GLY A 110 -19.00 16.04 5.30
CA GLY A 110 -19.09 17.45 5.69
C GLY A 110 -20.43 17.75 6.37
N LYS A 111 -20.41 18.69 7.33
CA LYS A 111 -21.60 19.27 7.95
C LYS A 111 -22.58 19.80 6.92
#